data_AF-A0A077R5C1-F1
#
_entry.id   AF-A0A077R5C1-F1
#
_cell.length_a   1.000
_cell.length_b   1.000
_cell.length_c   1.000
_cell.angle_alpha   90.00
_cell.angle_beta   90.00
_cell.angle_gamma   90.00
#
_symmetry.space_group_name_H-M   'P 1'
#
loop_
_entity.id
_entity.type
_entity.pdbx_description
1 polymer ?
#
loop_
_entity_poly.entity_id
_entity_poly.type
_entity_poly.pdbx_seq_one_letter_code
_entity_poly.pdbx_strand_id
1 'polypeptide(L)'
;MSSGGAGVRQGTATEPLLPSSIPTDSHSVEGLEQPAAVTMVRNENLSRRALPVQASALLFVAVVWSTILSTMSITRLALFGYHPLIQSIGILLLLQAIVVLQRTSTHAPAEKKAAFNAHQTINLLLVLPLFTVGASIMYYLHDQPGASHWISYHGILGSLCVVVAWIQAALGAASVWWKGKLVGGENKGKALWKWHRLSGYVLVALFLTTAVLGVVETTWGKKNSSFFQKILVVAALGLAACAVLIRVQSSKLPKLA
;
A
#
# COMPACT_ATOMS: atom_id res chain seq x y z
N MET A 1 -1.47 87.35 -28.54
CA MET A 1 -1.31 87.22 -30.01
C MET A 1 -2.00 85.93 -30.44
N SER A 2 -2.81 85.99 -31.50
CA SER A 2 -3.53 84.91 -32.22
C SER A 2 -4.66 84.18 -31.46
N SER A 3 -5.94 84.49 -31.74
CA SER A 3 -6.83 83.97 -32.82
C SER A 3 -7.34 82.55 -32.51
N GLY A 4 -8.63 82.33 -32.23
CA GLY A 4 -9.69 82.06 -33.23
C GLY A 4 -9.65 80.57 -33.62
N GLY A 5 -10.69 79.75 -33.69
CA GLY A 5 -12.14 79.90 -33.67
C GLY A 5 -12.72 78.58 -34.23
N ALA A 6 -13.90 78.19 -33.73
CA ALA A 6 -14.96 77.35 -34.30
C ALA A 6 -14.64 76.10 -35.19
N GLY A 7 -15.28 74.98 -34.85
CA GLY A 7 -15.52 73.86 -35.78
C GLY A 7 -16.32 72.72 -35.15
N VAL A 8 -17.60 72.61 -35.54
CA VAL A 8 -18.63 71.71 -35.01
C VAL A 8 -19.03 70.69 -36.09
N ARG A 9 -19.57 69.53 -35.65
CA ARG A 9 -20.34 68.46 -36.36
C ARG A 9 -19.52 67.35 -37.01
N GLN A 10 -19.62 66.12 -36.49
CA GLN A 10 -20.71 65.12 -36.64
C GLN A 10 -20.76 64.48 -38.04
N GLY A 11 -20.35 63.21 -38.11
CA GLY A 11 -20.94 62.17 -38.97
C GLY A 11 -21.40 61.04 -38.04
N THR A 12 -22.71 60.93 -37.75
CA THR A 12 -23.69 60.01 -38.39
C THR A 12 -23.41 58.55 -38.02
N ALA A 13 -24.08 58.01 -36.99
CA ALA A 13 -25.42 57.39 -37.03
C ALA A 13 -25.38 56.07 -37.83
N THR A 14 -25.56 54.90 -37.23
CA THR A 14 -26.79 54.39 -36.56
C THR A 14 -26.43 53.39 -35.45
N GLU A 15 -26.73 53.66 -34.18
CA GLU A 15 -27.95 53.27 -33.41
C GLU A 15 -27.92 51.82 -32.83
N PRO A 16 -28.67 51.52 -31.75
CA PRO A 16 -28.10 51.25 -30.43
C PRO A 16 -28.60 49.91 -29.86
N LEU A 17 -28.33 49.64 -28.58
CA LEU A 17 -29.22 49.02 -27.55
C LEU A 17 -28.35 48.47 -26.41
N LEU A 18 -28.14 49.27 -25.37
CA LEU A 18 -27.82 48.76 -24.02
C LEU A 18 -29.14 48.34 -23.33
N PRO A 19 -29.16 47.67 -22.15
CA PRO A 19 -28.07 47.09 -21.34
C PRO A 19 -28.38 45.68 -20.77
N SER A 20 -27.35 44.87 -20.45
CA SER A 20 -27.39 43.98 -19.26
C SER A 20 -26.09 43.17 -19.09
N SER A 21 -25.48 43.31 -17.91
CA SER A 21 -24.72 42.31 -17.14
C SER A 21 -23.98 41.20 -17.89
N ILE A 22 -22.64 41.14 -17.82
CA ILE A 22 -21.83 40.31 -16.88
C ILE A 22 -20.37 40.81 -16.99
N PRO A 23 -19.70 41.34 -15.94
CA PRO A 23 -18.25 41.24 -15.87
C PRO A 23 -17.93 39.79 -15.52
N THR A 24 -17.46 39.04 -16.52
CA THR A 24 -16.90 37.71 -16.33
C THR A 24 -15.71 37.87 -15.40
N ASP A 25 -15.91 37.60 -14.10
CA ASP A 25 -14.83 37.52 -13.13
C ASP A 25 -13.89 36.40 -13.58
N SER A 26 -12.77 36.82 -14.13
CA SER A 26 -11.66 36.01 -14.63
C SER A 26 -10.74 35.56 -13.49
N HIS A 27 -11.31 35.09 -12.37
CA HIS A 27 -10.53 34.58 -11.24
C HIS A 27 -11.18 33.38 -10.55
N SER A 28 -11.08 32.21 -11.19
CA SER A 28 -10.89 30.94 -10.48
C SER A 28 -10.27 29.91 -11.41
N VAL A 29 -8.95 29.99 -11.58
CA VAL A 29 -8.16 28.90 -12.18
C VAL A 29 -8.33 27.67 -11.30
N GLU A 30 -8.97 26.66 -11.90
CA GLU A 30 -8.89 25.23 -11.60
C GLU A 30 -8.40 24.84 -10.21
N GLY A 31 -9.35 24.46 -9.35
CA GLY A 31 -9.07 23.48 -8.31
C GLY A 31 -8.70 22.16 -8.97
N LEU A 32 -7.40 21.93 -9.21
CA LEU A 32 -6.88 20.62 -9.55
C LEU A 32 -7.27 19.66 -8.42
N GLU A 33 -8.32 18.86 -8.63
CA GLU A 33 -8.73 17.81 -7.70
C GLU A 33 -7.50 16.96 -7.36
N GLN A 34 -7.10 16.95 -6.09
CA GLN A 34 -6.06 16.03 -5.63
C GLN A 34 -6.50 14.61 -6.03
N PRO A 35 -5.68 13.83 -6.74
CA PRO A 35 -6.08 12.47 -7.10
C PRO A 35 -6.43 11.74 -5.82
N ALA A 36 -7.67 11.27 -5.72
CA ALA A 36 -8.13 10.55 -4.55
C ALA A 36 -7.19 9.37 -4.28
N ALA A 37 -6.95 9.03 -3.01
CA ALA A 37 -6.10 7.89 -2.63
C ALA A 37 -6.54 6.59 -3.36
N VAL A 38 -7.84 6.42 -3.58
CA VAL A 38 -8.43 5.33 -4.35
C VAL A 38 -7.97 5.34 -5.82
N THR A 39 -7.93 6.50 -6.47
CA THR A 39 -7.43 6.66 -7.84
C THR A 39 -5.96 6.26 -7.93
N MET A 40 -5.14 6.64 -6.95
CA MET A 40 -3.74 6.23 -6.90
C MET A 40 -3.58 4.71 -6.72
N VAL A 41 -4.37 4.11 -5.83
CA VAL A 41 -4.39 2.65 -5.65
C VAL A 41 -4.72 1.95 -6.96
N ARG A 42 -5.78 2.39 -7.64
CA ARG A 42 -6.21 1.82 -8.93
C ARG A 42 -5.11 1.95 -9.98
N ASN A 43 -4.60 3.16 -10.21
CA ASN A 43 -3.68 3.44 -11.31
C ASN A 43 -2.34 2.71 -11.12
N GLU A 44 -1.77 2.73 -9.92
CA GLU A 44 -0.48 2.09 -9.67
C GLU A 44 -0.56 0.57 -9.67
N ASN A 45 -1.60 -0.02 -9.04
CA ASN A 45 -1.75 -1.47 -8.96
C ASN A 45 -2.19 -2.11 -10.29
N LEU A 46 -2.99 -1.42 -11.10
CA LEU A 46 -3.37 -1.90 -12.44
C LEU A 46 -2.35 -1.55 -13.53
N SER A 47 -1.27 -0.83 -13.19
CA SER A 47 -0.24 -0.49 -14.16
C SER A 47 0.43 -1.76 -14.73
N ARG A 48 0.80 -1.72 -16.02
CA ARG A 48 1.52 -2.84 -16.70
C ARG A 48 2.73 -3.33 -15.89
N ARG A 49 3.41 -2.40 -15.22
CA ARG A 49 4.61 -2.70 -14.45
C ARG A 49 4.30 -3.32 -13.07
N ALA A 50 3.08 -3.19 -12.56
CA ALA A 50 2.64 -3.81 -11.31
C ALA A 50 1.97 -5.17 -11.54
N LEU A 51 1.57 -5.48 -12.79
CA LEU A 51 0.94 -6.75 -13.15
C LEU A 51 1.67 -7.98 -12.60
N PRO A 52 3.01 -8.11 -12.67
CA PRO A 52 3.67 -9.29 -12.10
C PRO A 52 3.46 -9.42 -10.58
N VAL A 53 3.50 -8.31 -9.84
CA VAL A 53 3.23 -8.31 -8.39
C VAL A 53 1.79 -8.72 -8.11
N GLN A 54 0.81 -8.14 -8.83
CA GLN A 54 -0.61 -8.43 -8.62
C GLN A 54 -0.97 -9.86 -9.01
N ALA A 55 -0.53 -10.32 -10.18
CA ALA A 55 -0.81 -11.66 -10.68
C ALA A 55 -0.23 -12.72 -9.74
N SER A 56 1.02 -12.54 -9.29
CA SER A 56 1.64 -13.42 -8.30
C SER A 56 0.91 -13.41 -6.95
N ALA A 57 0.52 -12.24 -6.44
CA ALA A 57 -0.21 -12.14 -5.18
C ALA A 57 -1.60 -12.78 -5.25
N LEU A 58 -2.34 -12.55 -6.35
CA LEU A 58 -3.65 -13.16 -6.59
C LEU A 58 -3.56 -14.67 -6.78
N LEU A 59 -2.54 -15.16 -7.49
CA LEU A 59 -2.28 -16.60 -7.61
C LEU A 59 -2.02 -17.22 -6.23
N PHE A 60 -1.20 -16.57 -5.39
CA PHE A 60 -0.97 -17.04 -4.03
C PHE A 60 -2.27 -17.11 -3.21
N VAL A 61 -3.09 -16.06 -3.24
CA VAL A 61 -4.40 -16.06 -2.56
C VAL A 61 -5.28 -17.19 -3.08
N ALA A 62 -5.39 -17.34 -4.41
CA ALA A 62 -6.20 -18.39 -5.02
C ALA A 62 -5.76 -19.80 -4.60
N VAL A 63 -4.44 -20.05 -4.51
CA VAL A 63 -3.91 -21.35 -4.09
C VAL A 63 -4.20 -21.61 -2.61
N VAL A 64 -3.99 -20.62 -1.72
CA VAL A 64 -4.32 -20.76 -0.29
C VAL A 64 -5.80 -21.04 -0.10
N TRP A 65 -6.67 -20.28 -0.76
CA TRP A 65 -8.11 -20.46 -0.70
C TRP A 65 -8.52 -21.83 -1.25
N SER A 66 -7.94 -22.27 -2.37
CA SER A 66 -8.14 -23.60 -2.92
C SER A 66 -7.78 -24.70 -1.92
N THR A 67 -6.62 -24.61 -1.26
CA THR A 67 -6.21 -25.59 -0.24
C THR A 67 -7.19 -25.65 0.94
N ILE A 68 -7.66 -24.50 1.43
CA ILE A 68 -8.60 -24.47 2.55
C ILE A 68 -9.96 -25.04 2.13
N LEU A 69 -10.50 -24.60 1.00
CA LEU A 69 -11.82 -25.02 0.54
C LEU A 69 -11.85 -26.48 0.05
N SER A 70 -10.71 -27.05 -0.34
CA SER A 70 -10.59 -28.48 -0.64
C SER A 70 -10.50 -29.36 0.61
N THR A 71 -10.22 -28.78 1.78
CA THR A 71 -10.03 -29.54 3.04
C THR A 71 -11.08 -29.23 4.10
N MET A 72 -11.75 -28.09 4.01
CA MET A 72 -12.75 -27.61 4.96
C MET A 72 -13.94 -26.99 4.22
N SER A 73 -15.16 -27.25 4.71
CA SER A 73 -16.37 -26.64 4.16
C SER A 73 -16.49 -25.17 4.57
N ILE A 74 -16.89 -24.30 3.65
CA ILE A 74 -17.08 -22.85 3.92
C ILE A 74 -18.17 -22.59 4.98
N THR A 75 -19.18 -23.46 5.09
CA THR A 75 -20.27 -23.30 6.07
C THR A 75 -19.91 -23.82 7.46
N ARG A 76 -18.78 -24.51 7.60
CA ARG A 76 -18.27 -25.08 8.87
C ARG A 76 -16.77 -24.90 8.96
N LEU A 77 -16.29 -23.70 8.65
CA LEU A 77 -14.86 -23.42 8.66
C LEU A 77 -14.35 -23.43 10.10
N ALA A 78 -13.40 -24.32 10.40
CA ALA A 78 -12.74 -24.32 11.71
C ALA A 78 -12.01 -22.98 11.92
N LEU A 79 -11.89 -22.54 13.18
CA LEU A 79 -11.26 -21.25 13.50
C LEU A 79 -9.84 -21.12 12.88
N PHE A 80 -9.08 -22.22 12.87
CA PHE A 80 -7.78 -22.30 12.18
C PHE A 80 -7.87 -21.90 10.70
N GLY A 81 -8.91 -22.33 9.98
CA GLY A 81 -9.07 -22.08 8.55
C GLY A 81 -9.16 -20.59 8.20
N TYR A 82 -9.59 -19.74 9.12
CA TYR A 82 -9.58 -18.30 8.92
C TYR A 82 -8.17 -17.72 8.88
N HIS A 83 -7.21 -18.26 9.65
CA HIS A 83 -5.83 -17.77 9.69
C HIS A 83 -5.18 -17.69 8.30
N PRO A 84 -5.03 -18.77 7.52
CA PRO A 84 -4.39 -18.70 6.21
C PRO A 84 -5.18 -17.83 5.22
N LEU A 85 -6.52 -17.82 5.29
CA LEU A 85 -7.35 -16.98 4.41
C LEU A 85 -7.09 -15.50 4.66
N ILE A 86 -7.17 -15.03 5.90
CA ILE A 86 -6.99 -13.60 6.22
C ILE A 86 -5.54 -13.15 6.09
N GLN A 87 -4.56 -14.02 6.42
CA GLN A 87 -3.15 -13.72 6.22
C GLN A 87 -2.81 -13.61 4.73
N SER A 88 -3.42 -14.44 3.86
CA SER A 88 -3.21 -14.34 2.41
C SER A 88 -3.74 -13.02 1.83
N ILE A 89 -4.92 -12.56 2.29
CA ILE A 89 -5.45 -11.24 1.96
C ILE A 89 -4.54 -10.13 2.50
N GLY A 90 -4.05 -10.25 3.74
CA GLY A 90 -3.12 -9.30 4.34
C GLY A 90 -1.86 -9.11 3.50
N ILE A 91 -1.29 -10.19 2.95
CA ILE A 91 -0.13 -10.13 2.04
C ILE A 91 -0.49 -9.43 0.73
N LEU A 92 -1.64 -9.74 0.12
CA LEU A 92 -2.11 -9.05 -1.08
C LEU A 92 -2.20 -7.54 -0.85
N LEU A 93 -2.81 -7.12 0.25
CA LEU A 93 -2.98 -5.71 0.60
C LEU A 93 -1.66 -5.03 0.95
N LEU A 94 -0.73 -5.73 1.64
CA LEU A 94 0.61 -5.25 1.91
C LEU A 94 1.35 -4.94 0.60
N LEU A 95 1.32 -5.86 -0.36
CA LEU A 95 1.95 -5.68 -1.67
C LEU A 95 1.31 -4.50 -2.42
N GLN A 96 -0.01 -4.36 -2.38
CA GLN A 96 -0.70 -3.21 -2.98
C GLN A 96 -0.30 -1.88 -2.33
N ALA A 97 -0.22 -1.83 -1.01
CA ALA A 97 0.17 -0.62 -0.27
C ALA A 97 1.61 -0.18 -0.60
N ILE A 98 2.50 -1.13 -0.87
CA ILE A 98 3.89 -0.85 -1.24
C ILE A 98 3.99 -0.39 -2.69
N VAL A 99 3.34 -1.10 -3.62
CA VAL A 99 3.38 -0.80 -5.06
C VAL A 99 2.96 0.65 -5.33
N VAL A 100 1.93 1.14 -4.64
CA VAL A 100 1.42 2.52 -4.76
C VAL A 100 2.49 3.57 -4.43
N LEU A 101 3.38 3.30 -3.47
CA LEU A 101 4.37 4.28 -3.03
C LEU A 101 5.72 4.16 -3.76
N GLN A 102 6.00 3.03 -4.43
CA GLN A 102 7.31 2.75 -5.04
C GLN A 102 7.73 3.78 -6.09
N ARG A 103 6.82 4.24 -6.96
CA ARG A 103 7.15 5.07 -8.12
C ARG A 103 6.86 6.56 -7.98
N THR A 104 6.42 7.01 -6.82
CA THR A 104 6.14 8.44 -6.56
C THR A 104 7.34 9.34 -6.89
N SER A 105 7.10 10.49 -7.51
CA SER A 105 8.14 11.44 -7.92
C SER A 105 8.07 12.73 -7.09
N THR A 106 9.21 13.40 -6.92
CA THR A 106 9.25 14.77 -6.37
C THR A 106 8.65 15.80 -7.32
N HIS A 107 8.58 15.49 -8.62
CA HIS A 107 7.98 16.34 -9.64
C HIS A 107 6.44 16.30 -9.64
N ALA A 108 5.82 15.36 -8.90
CA ALA A 108 4.36 15.22 -8.77
C ALA A 108 3.95 15.17 -7.29
N PRO A 109 4.00 16.31 -6.57
CA PRO A 109 3.78 16.35 -5.12
C PRO A 109 2.37 15.92 -4.69
N ALA A 110 1.35 16.22 -5.49
CA ALA A 110 -0.03 15.83 -5.22
C ALA A 110 -0.21 14.30 -5.27
N GLU A 111 0.31 13.65 -6.33
CA GLU A 111 0.31 12.18 -6.44
C GLU A 111 1.10 11.52 -5.32
N LYS A 112 2.27 12.08 -4.97
CA LYS A 112 3.08 11.57 -3.85
C LYS A 112 2.31 11.61 -2.53
N LYS A 113 1.58 12.70 -2.27
CA LYS A 113 0.75 12.83 -1.07
C LYS A 113 -0.41 11.83 -1.08
N ALA A 114 -1.09 11.67 -2.21
CA ALA A 114 -2.19 10.71 -2.36
C ALA A 114 -1.73 9.26 -2.20
N ALA A 115 -0.58 8.90 -2.78
CA ALA A 115 0.04 7.58 -2.63
C ALA A 115 0.50 7.33 -1.18
N PHE A 116 1.06 8.35 -0.51
CA PHE A 116 1.37 8.26 0.92
C PHE A 116 0.12 8.01 1.76
N ASN A 117 -0.97 8.73 1.48
CA ASN A 117 -2.26 8.53 2.14
C ASN A 117 -2.81 7.11 1.91
N ALA A 118 -2.77 6.61 0.68
CA ALA A 118 -3.16 5.23 0.40
C ALA A 118 -2.30 4.22 1.18
N HIS A 119 -0.98 4.39 1.18
CA HIS A 119 -0.05 3.51 1.89
C HIS A 119 -0.35 3.45 3.39
N GLN A 120 -0.51 4.60 4.06
CA GLN A 120 -0.83 4.63 5.49
C GLN A 120 -2.21 4.02 5.77
N THR A 121 -3.23 4.35 4.98
CA THR A 121 -4.60 3.89 5.23
C THR A 121 -4.70 2.38 5.05
N ILE A 122 -4.15 1.83 3.96
CA ILE A 122 -4.18 0.38 3.72
C ILE A 122 -3.40 -0.35 4.84
N ASN A 123 -2.22 0.14 5.22
CA ASN A 123 -1.42 -0.55 6.24
C ASN A 123 -2.08 -0.49 7.63
N LEU A 124 -2.52 0.70 8.07
CA LEU A 124 -3.05 0.90 9.41
C LEU A 124 -4.46 0.31 9.60
N LEU A 125 -5.33 0.43 8.60
CA LEU A 125 -6.73 0.01 8.74
C LEU A 125 -7.00 -1.41 8.27
N LEU A 126 -6.14 -1.99 7.41
CA LEU A 126 -6.37 -3.31 6.84
C LEU A 126 -5.22 -4.29 7.14
N VAL A 127 -4.00 -4.00 6.70
CA VAL A 127 -2.88 -4.95 6.79
C VAL A 127 -2.55 -5.31 8.24
N LEU A 128 -2.31 -4.32 9.10
CA LEU A 128 -1.97 -4.57 10.51
C LEU A 128 -3.11 -5.27 11.26
N PRO A 129 -4.40 -4.86 11.14
CA PRO A 129 -5.49 -5.61 11.73
C PRO A 129 -5.59 -7.05 11.23
N LEU A 130 -5.51 -7.31 9.92
CA LEU A 130 -5.63 -8.67 9.37
C LEU A 130 -4.51 -9.59 9.85
N PHE A 131 -3.27 -9.10 9.84
CA PHE A 131 -2.12 -9.84 10.35
C PHE A 131 -2.24 -10.10 11.86
N THR A 132 -2.70 -9.11 12.63
CA THR A 132 -2.91 -9.24 14.06
C THR A 132 -4.01 -10.25 14.36
N VAL A 133 -5.18 -10.15 13.73
CA VAL A 133 -6.30 -11.09 13.91
C VAL A 133 -5.87 -12.52 13.54
N GLY A 134 -5.16 -12.70 12.43
CA GLY A 134 -4.65 -14.01 12.05
C GLY A 134 -3.63 -14.57 13.04
N ALA A 135 -2.74 -13.74 13.57
CA ALA A 135 -1.81 -14.18 14.61
C ALA A 135 -2.54 -14.50 15.93
N SER A 136 -3.52 -13.69 16.32
CA SER A 136 -4.33 -13.89 17.52
C SER A 136 -5.16 -15.17 17.47
N ILE A 137 -5.69 -15.55 16.29
CA ILE A 137 -6.35 -16.86 16.10
C ILE A 137 -5.39 -17.99 16.47
N MET A 138 -4.17 -17.97 15.93
CA MET A 138 -3.19 -19.03 16.21
C MET A 138 -2.68 -18.99 17.63
N TYR A 139 -2.53 -17.80 18.21
CA TYR A 139 -2.20 -17.63 19.62
C TYR A 139 -3.28 -18.30 20.49
N TYR A 140 -4.55 -17.96 20.28
CA TYR A 140 -5.65 -18.56 21.03
C TYR A 140 -5.73 -20.08 20.89
N LEU A 141 -5.53 -20.61 19.68
CA LEU A 141 -5.53 -22.06 19.43
C LEU A 141 -4.36 -22.79 20.11
N HIS A 142 -3.21 -22.12 20.23
CA HIS A 142 -2.04 -22.69 20.91
C HIS A 142 -2.03 -22.49 22.43
N ASP A 143 -2.93 -21.64 22.95
CA ASP A 143 -3.18 -21.47 24.38
C ASP A 143 -4.13 -22.55 24.96
N GLN A 144 -4.75 -23.35 24.09
CA GLN A 144 -5.65 -24.43 24.52
C GLN A 144 -4.87 -25.57 25.22
N PRO A 145 -5.49 -26.28 26.19
CA PRO A 145 -4.83 -27.38 26.89
C PRO A 145 -4.23 -28.43 25.95
N GLY A 146 -2.95 -28.76 26.16
CA GLY A 146 -2.22 -29.74 25.36
C GLY A 146 -1.66 -29.20 24.03
N ALA A 147 -1.82 -27.91 23.73
CA ALA A 147 -1.15 -27.24 22.63
C ALA A 147 0.11 -26.50 23.11
N SER A 148 0.97 -26.14 22.15
CA SER A 148 2.22 -25.42 22.40
C SER A 148 2.39 -24.29 21.40
N HIS A 149 2.87 -23.14 21.88
CA HIS A 149 3.24 -22.02 21.01
C HIS A 149 4.59 -22.25 20.32
N TRP A 150 4.79 -21.57 19.18
CA TRP A 150 6.09 -21.43 18.51
C TRP A 150 6.84 -22.73 18.19
N ILE A 151 6.11 -23.80 17.88
CA ILE A 151 6.67 -25.12 17.54
C ILE A 151 7.19 -25.25 16.10
N SER A 152 7.04 -24.21 15.27
CA SER A 152 7.40 -24.23 13.85
C SER A 152 8.13 -22.96 13.44
N TYR A 153 8.98 -23.05 12.41
CA TYR A 153 9.66 -21.87 11.87
C TYR A 153 8.66 -20.84 11.34
N HIS A 154 7.56 -21.31 10.72
CA HIS A 154 6.44 -20.46 10.33
C HIS A 154 5.87 -19.67 11.53
N GLY A 155 5.59 -20.34 12.64
CA GLY A 155 4.98 -19.72 13.83
C GLY A 155 5.91 -18.71 14.52
N ILE A 156 7.21 -19.04 14.63
CA ILE A 156 8.23 -18.14 15.20
C ILE A 156 8.40 -16.90 14.31
N LEU A 157 8.70 -17.11 13.02
CA LEU A 157 8.97 -16.02 12.10
C LEU A 157 7.73 -15.15 11.86
N GLY A 158 6.55 -15.76 11.73
CA GLY A 158 5.30 -15.04 11.55
C GLY A 158 4.96 -14.14 12.73
N SER A 159 5.12 -14.65 13.97
CA SER A 159 4.92 -13.85 15.18
C SER A 159 5.88 -12.65 15.22
N LEU A 160 7.16 -12.89 14.90
CA LEU A 160 8.16 -11.83 14.81
C LEU A 160 7.79 -10.78 13.75
N CYS A 161 7.36 -11.21 12.56
CA CYS A 161 6.97 -10.30 11.48
C CYS A 161 5.81 -9.39 11.89
N VAL A 162 4.79 -9.90 12.61
CA VAL A 162 3.66 -9.10 13.08
C VAL A 162 4.10 -8.05 14.09
N VAL A 163 4.96 -8.41 15.06
CA VAL A 163 5.51 -7.44 16.03
C VAL A 163 6.35 -6.38 15.31
N VAL A 164 7.22 -6.80 14.39
CA VAL A 164 8.07 -5.88 13.61
C VAL A 164 7.23 -4.99 12.69
N ALA A 165 6.08 -5.45 12.19
CA ALA A 165 5.16 -4.64 11.40
C ALA A 165 4.55 -3.48 12.22
N TRP A 166 4.17 -3.73 13.47
CA TRP A 166 3.71 -2.67 14.38
C TRP A 166 4.83 -1.68 14.71
N ILE A 167 6.05 -2.17 14.95
CA ILE A 167 7.23 -1.30 15.13
C ILE A 167 7.48 -0.48 13.87
N GLN A 168 7.40 -1.08 12.67
CA GLN A 168 7.54 -0.38 11.40
C GLN A 168 6.51 0.74 11.24
N ALA A 169 5.26 0.48 11.58
CA ALA A 169 4.21 1.49 11.53
C ALA A 169 4.47 2.64 12.51
N ALA A 170 4.90 2.33 13.74
CA ALA A 170 5.26 3.34 14.73
C ALA A 170 6.45 4.20 14.29
N LEU A 171 7.52 3.59 13.75
CA LEU A 171 8.67 4.32 13.22
C LEU A 171 8.32 5.15 11.98
N GLY A 172 7.46 4.61 11.11
CA GLY A 172 6.91 5.32 9.96
C GLY A 172 6.17 6.58 10.41
N ALA A 173 5.21 6.42 11.32
CA ALA A 173 4.46 7.52 11.95
C ALA A 173 5.39 8.55 12.60
N ALA A 174 6.34 8.12 13.44
CA ALA A 174 7.29 9.00 14.11
C ALA A 174 8.16 9.80 13.13
N SER A 175 8.46 9.24 11.96
CA SER A 175 9.28 9.90 10.93
C SER A 175 8.55 10.99 10.13
N VAL A 176 7.24 10.86 9.94
CA VAL A 176 6.47 11.72 9.01
C VAL A 176 5.40 12.59 9.68
N TRP A 177 4.82 12.14 10.79
CA TRP A 177 3.79 12.91 11.49
C TRP A 177 4.40 14.09 12.25
N TRP A 178 3.64 15.19 12.33
CA TRP A 178 4.09 16.45 12.95
C TRP A 178 5.49 16.90 12.52
N LYS A 179 5.87 16.66 11.24
CA LYS A 179 7.20 16.97 10.68
C LYS A 179 8.36 16.31 11.45
N GLY A 180 8.16 15.08 11.94
CA GLY A 180 9.20 14.29 12.59
C GLY A 180 9.59 14.79 13.98
N LYS A 181 8.73 15.58 14.65
CA LYS A 181 9.00 16.11 16.00
C LYS A 181 9.37 15.00 17.01
N LEU A 182 8.73 13.84 16.90
CA LEU A 182 8.99 12.69 17.77
C LEU A 182 10.41 12.11 17.65
N VAL A 183 11.10 12.38 16.54
CA VAL A 183 12.48 11.94 16.31
C VAL A 183 13.48 13.10 16.24
N GLY A 184 13.09 14.28 16.69
CA GLY A 184 13.96 15.47 16.75
C GLY A 184 13.96 16.34 15.49
N GLY A 185 12.88 16.31 14.71
CA GLY A 185 12.61 17.24 13.61
C GLY A 185 12.77 16.66 12.21
N GLU A 186 12.50 17.49 11.20
CA GLU A 186 12.31 17.06 9.81
C GLU A 186 13.53 16.35 9.21
N ASN A 187 14.75 16.79 9.52
CA ASN A 187 15.97 16.18 9.01
C ASN A 187 16.17 14.76 9.55
N LYS A 188 15.96 14.54 10.85
CA LYS A 188 16.02 13.21 11.47
C LYS A 188 14.87 12.32 11.00
N GLY A 189 13.68 12.88 10.82
CA GLY A 189 12.54 12.18 10.19
C GLY A 189 12.86 11.68 8.79
N LYS A 190 13.46 12.52 7.94
CA LYS A 190 13.92 12.14 6.59
C LYS A 190 15.05 11.11 6.61
N ALA A 191 15.89 11.06 7.63
CA ALA A 191 16.88 9.99 7.77
C ALA A 191 16.19 8.66 8.12
N LEU A 192 15.29 8.69 9.10
CA LEU A 192 14.54 7.52 9.55
C LEU A 192 13.66 6.92 8.45
N TRP A 193 13.02 7.74 7.61
CA TRP A 193 12.14 7.24 6.54
C TRP A 193 12.86 6.33 5.52
N LYS A 194 14.19 6.50 5.35
CA LYS A 194 14.99 5.72 4.40
C LYS A 194 15.21 4.33 4.96
N TRP A 195 15.51 4.27 6.26
CA TRP A 195 15.58 3.02 7.02
C TRP A 195 14.22 2.32 7.09
N HIS A 196 13.13 3.05 7.35
CA HIS A 196 11.77 2.52 7.27
C HIS A 196 11.48 1.88 5.89
N ARG A 197 11.87 2.55 4.80
CA ARG A 197 11.74 1.97 3.45
C ARG A 197 12.54 0.68 3.26
N LEU A 198 13.82 0.69 3.64
CA LEU A 198 14.68 -0.49 3.48
C LEU A 198 14.19 -1.67 4.32
N SER A 199 13.96 -1.43 5.61
CA SER A 199 13.46 -2.45 6.54
C SER A 199 12.05 -2.91 6.18
N GLY A 200 11.22 -2.06 5.57
CA GLY A 200 9.93 -2.46 4.99
C GLY A 200 10.06 -3.48 3.86
N TYR A 201 11.05 -3.34 2.96
CA TYR A 201 11.30 -4.36 1.92
C TYR A 201 11.81 -5.67 2.52
N VAL A 202 12.67 -5.61 3.54
CA VAL A 202 13.11 -6.80 4.28
C VAL A 202 11.91 -7.48 4.94
N LEU A 203 11.05 -6.71 5.61
CA LEU A 203 9.86 -7.25 6.27
C LEU A 203 8.89 -7.91 5.27
N VAL A 204 8.74 -7.35 4.07
CA VAL A 204 7.95 -7.98 2.99
C VAL A 204 8.54 -9.32 2.61
N ALA A 205 9.85 -9.38 2.37
CA ALA A 205 10.51 -10.66 2.08
C ALA A 205 10.27 -11.68 3.20
N LEU A 206 10.36 -11.27 4.47
CA LEU A 206 10.08 -12.15 5.60
C LEU A 206 8.62 -12.61 5.68
N PHE A 207 7.63 -11.75 5.38
CA PHE A 207 6.23 -12.17 5.28
C PHE A 207 6.00 -13.17 4.13
N LEU A 208 6.61 -12.94 2.96
CA LEU A 208 6.53 -13.87 1.83
C LEU A 208 7.18 -15.22 2.20
N THR A 209 8.34 -15.22 2.85
CA THR A 209 8.99 -16.44 3.36
C THR A 209 8.12 -17.14 4.41
N THR A 210 7.52 -16.39 5.33
CA THR A 210 6.61 -16.93 6.35
C THR A 210 5.43 -17.66 5.70
N ALA A 211 4.84 -17.07 4.65
CA ALA A 211 3.75 -17.70 3.92
C ALA A 211 4.18 -18.99 3.20
N VAL A 212 5.39 -19.03 2.62
CA VAL A 212 5.95 -20.28 2.07
C VAL A 212 6.06 -21.35 3.16
N LEU A 213 6.66 -21.02 4.31
CA LEU A 213 6.81 -21.94 5.45
C LEU A 213 5.45 -22.48 5.94
N GLY A 214 4.41 -21.65 5.89
CA GLY A 214 3.04 -22.05 6.24
C GLY A 214 2.58 -23.30 5.49
N VAL A 215 2.95 -23.41 4.21
CA VAL A 215 2.52 -24.51 3.33
C VAL A 215 3.54 -25.67 3.32
N VAL A 216 4.84 -25.37 3.37
CA VAL A 216 5.89 -26.40 3.18
C VAL A 216 6.44 -27.00 4.47
N GLU A 217 6.33 -26.30 5.60
CA GLU A 217 7.01 -26.67 6.85
C GLU A 217 6.03 -27.09 7.94
N THR A 218 4.90 -26.39 8.09
CA THR A 218 3.90 -26.72 9.12
C THR A 218 3.31 -28.11 8.91
N THR A 219 3.01 -28.81 10.00
CA THR A 219 2.38 -30.15 9.94
C THR A 219 1.07 -30.13 9.15
N TRP A 220 0.24 -29.11 9.35
CA TRP A 220 -1.02 -28.98 8.62
C TRP A 220 -0.80 -28.72 7.13
N GLY A 221 0.06 -27.76 6.76
CA GLY A 221 0.36 -27.46 5.36
C GLY A 221 0.97 -28.64 4.61
N LYS A 222 1.91 -29.36 5.23
CA LYS A 222 2.52 -30.55 4.64
C LYS A 222 1.49 -31.64 4.34
N LYS A 223 0.54 -31.86 5.25
CA LYS A 223 -0.49 -32.91 5.13
C LYS A 223 -1.62 -32.55 4.16
N ASN A 224 -2.00 -31.28 4.10
CA ASN A 224 -3.23 -30.85 3.41
C ASN A 224 -2.99 -30.16 2.06
N SER A 225 -1.74 -29.80 1.74
CA SER A 225 -1.41 -29.22 0.44
C SER A 225 -0.77 -30.24 -0.49
N SER A 226 -1.27 -30.30 -1.72
CA SER A 226 -0.69 -31.13 -2.77
C SER A 226 0.71 -30.63 -3.18
N PHE A 227 1.48 -31.49 -3.85
CA PHE A 227 2.78 -31.11 -4.41
C PHE A 227 2.67 -29.90 -5.34
N PHE A 228 1.66 -29.88 -6.22
CA PHE A 228 1.42 -28.76 -7.13
C PHE A 228 1.07 -27.47 -6.38
N GLN A 229 0.24 -27.52 -5.35
CA GLN A 229 -0.09 -26.33 -4.54
C GLN A 229 1.16 -25.76 -3.85
N LYS A 230 2.04 -26.61 -3.31
CA LYS A 230 3.31 -26.19 -2.71
C LYS A 230 4.21 -25.47 -3.72
N ILE A 231 4.40 -26.06 -4.90
CA ILE A 231 5.21 -25.44 -5.97
C ILE A 231 4.60 -24.11 -6.43
N LEU A 232 3.27 -24.04 -6.60
CA LEU A 232 2.60 -22.82 -7.01
C LEU A 232 2.75 -21.70 -5.97
N VAL A 233 2.66 -22.00 -4.68
CA VAL A 233 2.88 -20.99 -3.61
C VAL A 233 4.32 -20.48 -3.64
N VAL A 234 5.31 -21.39 -3.70
CA VAL A 234 6.73 -21.01 -3.76
C VAL A 234 7.01 -20.15 -5.00
N ALA A 235 6.54 -20.58 -6.17
CA ALA A 235 6.73 -19.85 -7.42
C ALA A 235 6.03 -18.49 -7.39
N ALA A 236 4.77 -18.43 -6.95
CA ALA A 236 4.00 -17.19 -6.86
C ALA A 236 4.69 -16.17 -5.94
N LEU A 237 5.06 -16.57 -4.73
CA LEU A 237 5.68 -15.67 -3.76
C LEU A 237 7.12 -15.30 -4.15
N GLY A 238 7.87 -16.22 -4.76
CA GLY A 238 9.19 -15.92 -5.33
C GLY A 238 9.11 -14.90 -6.48
N LEU A 239 8.15 -15.06 -7.39
CA LEU A 239 7.89 -14.09 -8.47
C LEU A 239 7.44 -12.73 -7.91
N ALA A 240 6.58 -12.71 -6.89
CA ALA A 240 6.17 -11.48 -6.21
C ALA A 240 7.38 -10.76 -5.60
N ALA A 241 8.28 -11.49 -4.92
CA ALA A 241 9.51 -10.93 -4.37
C ALA A 241 10.40 -10.33 -5.47
N CYS A 242 10.69 -11.08 -6.53
CA CYS A 242 11.48 -10.59 -7.66
C CYS A 242 10.85 -9.35 -8.31
N ALA A 243 9.53 -9.38 -8.54
CA ALA A 243 8.81 -8.26 -9.15
C ALA A 243 8.82 -7.00 -8.26
N VAL A 244 8.73 -7.15 -6.94
CA VAL A 244 8.88 -6.03 -5.98
C VAL A 244 10.32 -5.50 -6.00
N LEU A 245 11.32 -6.38 -6.02
CA LEU A 245 12.74 -6.00 -6.01
C LEU A 245 13.14 -5.19 -7.25
N ILE A 246 12.68 -5.58 -8.44
CA ILE A 246 12.95 -4.84 -9.70
C ILE A 246 12.36 -3.42 -9.65
N ARG A 247 11.36 -3.18 -8.81
CA ARG A 247 10.72 -1.87 -8.63
C ARG A 247 11.38 -1.01 -7.55
N VAL A 248 12.37 -1.53 -6.83
CA VAL A 248 13.10 -0.79 -5.80
C VAL A 248 13.93 0.33 -6.44
N GLN A 249 13.84 1.52 -5.86
CA GLN A 249 14.62 2.68 -6.31
C GLN A 249 15.78 2.90 -5.33
N SER A 250 16.98 2.45 -5.70
CA SER A 250 18.17 2.49 -4.83
C SER A 250 18.53 3.90 -4.36
N SER A 251 18.24 4.94 -5.15
CA SER A 251 18.43 6.35 -4.75
C SER A 251 17.57 6.77 -3.54
N LYS A 252 16.50 6.04 -3.23
CA LYS A 252 15.62 6.29 -2.08
C LYS A 252 16.00 5.48 -0.83
N LEU A 253 17.00 4.61 -0.92
CA LEU A 253 17.50 3.80 0.19
C LEU A 253 18.56 4.57 1.00
N PRO A 254 18.86 4.16 2.26
CA PRO A 254 19.97 4.72 3.01
C PRO A 254 21.28 4.41 2.29
N LYS A 255 22.27 5.31 2.41
CA LYS A 255 23.63 5.02 1.96
C LYS A 255 24.25 4.08 2.99
N LEU A 256 24.75 2.92 2.55
CA LEU A 256 25.61 2.09 3.39
C LEU A 256 26.97 2.79 3.44
N ALA A 257 27.48 2.99 4.66
CA ALA A 257 28.79 3.57 4.90
C ALA A 257 29.89 2.59 4.52
#